data_AF-A0A101W4X8-F1
#
_entry.id   AF-A0A101W4X8-F1
#
_cell.length_a   1.000
_cell.length_b   1.000
_cell.length_c   1.000
_cell.angle_alpha   90.00
_cell.angle_beta   90.00
_cell.angle_gamma   90.00
#
_symmetry.space_group_name_H-M   'P 1'
#
loop_
_entity.id
_entity.type
_entity.pdbx_description
1 polymer ?
#
loop_
_entity_poly.entity_id
_entity_poly.type
_entity_poly.pdbx_seq_one_letter_code
_entity_poly.pdbx_strand_id
1 'polypeptide(L)'
;MDILNSILNIYSLNSYEIDCQVWYKAVDIGEALGYAKARKGIYKLMSAHKTEFYNYCCKIPKVVVNPVTGKKYTANLRTYLINVKRIKRILMYSDKPKAKEYRQAVTKDLAE
;
A
#
# COMPACT_ATOMS: atom_id res chain seq x y z
N MET A 1 -10.48 6.50 -15.62
CA MET A 1 -10.54 6.06 -14.20
C MET A 1 -9.15 5.62 -13.78
N ASP A 2 -8.74 5.87 -12.53
CA ASP A 2 -7.45 5.39 -12.01
C ASP A 2 -7.43 3.86 -11.97
N ILE A 3 -6.51 3.23 -12.72
CA ILE A 3 -6.33 1.76 -12.82
C ILE A 3 -6.10 1.14 -11.42
N LEU A 4 -5.51 1.90 -10.49
CA LEU A 4 -5.36 1.45 -9.11
C LEU A 4 -6.70 1.29 -8.40
N ASN A 5 -7.64 2.20 -8.65
CA ASN A 5 -8.95 2.13 -8.02
C ASN A 5 -9.81 1.01 -8.61
N SER A 6 -9.73 0.74 -9.91
CA SER A 6 -10.48 -0.38 -10.50
C SER A 6 -10.04 -1.75 -9.99
N ILE A 7 -8.77 -1.91 -9.60
CA ILE A 7 -8.19 -3.20 -9.22
C ILE A 7 -8.19 -3.41 -7.70
N LEU A 8 -7.78 -2.39 -6.94
CA LEU A 8 -7.66 -2.48 -5.49
C LEU A 8 -8.82 -1.86 -4.74
N ASN A 9 -9.74 -1.18 -5.43
CA ASN A 9 -10.75 -0.32 -4.80
C ASN A 9 -10.11 0.63 -3.78
N ILE A 10 -9.01 1.26 -4.18
CA ILE A 10 -8.10 1.96 -3.27
C ILE A 10 -8.78 3.11 -2.52
N TYR A 11 -9.80 3.75 -3.10
CA TYR A 11 -10.56 4.83 -2.46
C TYR A 11 -11.48 4.32 -1.33
N SER A 12 -11.71 3.01 -1.23
CA SER A 12 -12.40 2.40 -0.09
C SER A 12 -11.46 2.09 1.09
N LEU A 13 -10.14 2.20 0.90
CA LEU A 13 -9.16 1.90 1.93
C LEU A 13 -8.90 3.12 2.82
N ASN A 14 -8.55 2.87 4.08
CA ASN A 14 -8.17 3.94 4.99
C ASN A 14 -6.87 4.62 4.52
N SER A 15 -6.97 5.92 4.20
CA SER A 15 -5.84 6.74 3.80
C SER A 15 -5.36 7.67 4.91
N TYR A 16 -4.08 8.03 4.84
CA TYR A 16 -3.40 8.96 5.73
C TYR A 16 -2.72 10.03 4.88
N GLU A 17 -2.85 11.29 5.28
CA GLU A 17 -2.13 12.39 4.65
C GLU A 17 -0.89 12.73 5.49
N ILE A 18 0.29 12.65 4.87
CA ILE A 18 1.58 12.96 5.49
C ILE A 18 2.41 13.71 4.45
N ASP A 19 2.92 14.90 4.80
CA ASP A 19 3.70 15.77 3.91
C ASP A 19 3.02 16.01 2.55
N CYS A 20 1.70 16.30 2.58
CA CYS A 20 0.85 16.50 1.39
C CYS A 20 0.84 15.30 0.42
N GLN A 21 1.15 14.09 0.90
CA GLN A 21 1.07 12.85 0.15
C GLN A 21 0.05 11.91 0.78
N VAL A 22 -0.62 11.12 -0.06
CA VAL A 22 -1.57 10.09 0.37
C VAL A 22 -0.85 8.76 0.60
N TRP A 23 -1.07 8.18 1.77
CA TRP A 23 -0.49 6.94 2.25
C TRP A 23 -1.57 5.95 2.66
N TYR A 24 -1.29 4.66 2.45
CA TYR A 24 -2.18 3.55 2.80
C TYR A 24 -1.46 2.54 3.66
N LYS A 25 -2.18 1.83 4.53
CA LYS A 25 -1.59 0.73 5.28
C LYS A 25 -1.21 -0.40 4.33
N ALA A 26 0.02 -0.90 4.46
CA ALA A 26 0.49 -2.04 3.70
C ALA A 26 -0.40 -3.28 3.89
N VAL A 27 -0.95 -3.46 5.10
CA VAL A 27 -1.83 -4.61 5.40
C VAL A 27 -3.12 -4.52 4.60
N ASP A 28 -3.78 -3.37 4.58
CA ASP A 28 -5.02 -3.13 3.82
C ASP A 28 -4.80 -3.37 2.31
N ILE A 29 -3.62 -3.00 1.77
CA ILE A 29 -3.22 -3.33 0.39
C ILE A 29 -3.09 -4.85 0.21
N GLY A 30 -2.49 -5.55 1.17
CA GLY A 30 -2.39 -7.01 1.15
C GLY A 30 -3.76 -7.70 1.20
N GLU A 31 -4.70 -7.17 1.97
CA GLU A 31 -6.09 -7.67 2.02
C GLU A 31 -6.80 -7.43 0.68
N ALA A 32 -6.70 -6.22 0.12
CA ALA A 32 -7.24 -5.89 -1.18
C ALA A 32 -6.70 -6.80 -2.30
N LEU A 33 -5.43 -7.20 -2.21
CA LEU A 33 -4.78 -8.16 -3.11
C LEU A 33 -5.18 -9.63 -2.91
N GLY A 34 -5.88 -9.96 -1.82
CA GLY A 34 -6.34 -11.32 -1.53
C GLY A 34 -5.29 -12.21 -0.86
N TYR A 35 -4.34 -11.64 -0.11
CA TYR A 35 -3.44 -12.46 0.71
C TYR A 35 -4.20 -13.04 1.92
N ALA A 36 -4.26 -14.38 2.04
CA ALA A 36 -4.87 -15.07 3.18
C ALA A 36 -4.29 -14.65 4.55
N LYS A 37 -3.00 -14.29 4.59
CA LYS A 37 -2.33 -13.67 5.74
C LYS A 37 -1.72 -12.35 5.30
N ALA A 38 -2.55 -11.33 5.05
CA ALA A 38 -2.18 -10.05 4.44
C ALA A 38 -0.89 -9.44 4.99
N ARG A 39 -0.81 -9.26 6.31
CA ARG A 39 0.38 -8.73 6.96
C ARG A 39 1.65 -9.53 6.67
N LYS A 40 1.60 -10.86 6.81
CA LYS A 40 2.77 -11.72 6.59
C LYS A 40 3.17 -11.71 5.11
N GLY A 41 2.20 -11.79 4.21
CA GLY A 41 2.42 -11.80 2.76
C GLY A 41 3.05 -10.51 2.28
N ILE A 42 2.44 -9.36 2.63
CA ILE A 42 2.91 -8.06 2.16
C ILE A 42 4.28 -7.70 2.75
N TYR A 43 4.53 -8.02 4.03
CA TYR A 43 5.84 -7.72 4.63
C TYR A 43 6.93 -8.62 4.08
N LYS A 44 6.61 -9.89 3.76
CA LYS A 44 7.56 -10.78 3.08
C LYS A 44 7.93 -10.23 1.69
N LEU A 45 6.95 -9.78 0.92
CA LEU A 45 7.18 -9.16 -0.40
C LEU A 45 8.06 -7.91 -0.28
N MET A 46 7.71 -7.00 0.64
CA MET A 46 8.49 -5.78 0.87
C MET A 46 9.92 -6.10 1.33
N SER A 47 10.09 -7.13 2.16
CA SER A 47 11.41 -7.56 2.62
C SER A 47 12.24 -8.19 1.52
N ALA A 48 11.63 -8.94 0.59
CA ALA A 48 12.31 -9.51 -0.57
C ALA A 48 12.82 -8.44 -1.53
N HIS A 49 12.12 -7.31 -1.62
CA HIS A 49 12.46 -6.16 -2.47
C HIS A 49 12.86 -4.94 -1.65
N LYS A 50 13.62 -5.15 -0.56
CA LYS A 50 13.91 -4.12 0.45
C LYS A 50 14.42 -2.81 -0.16
N THR A 51 15.31 -2.85 -1.16
CA THR A 51 15.86 -1.67 -1.84
C THR A 51 14.79 -0.77 -2.46
N GLU A 52 13.71 -1.35 -3.02
CA GLU A 52 12.61 -0.61 -3.65
C GLU A 52 11.67 0.04 -2.61
N PHE A 53 11.56 -0.55 -1.42
CA PHE A 53 10.57 -0.18 -0.42
C PHE A 53 11.14 0.61 0.78
N TYR A 54 12.44 0.47 1.10
CA TYR A 54 13.04 0.99 2.33
C TYR A 54 12.91 2.52 2.49
N ASN A 55 13.01 3.28 1.40
CA ASN A 55 12.97 4.75 1.44
C ASN A 55 11.53 5.33 1.42
N TYR A 56 10.51 4.47 1.29
CA TYR A 56 9.14 4.91 1.00
C TYR A 56 8.10 4.16 1.84
N CYS A 57 8.56 3.58 2.94
CA CYS A 57 7.70 3.02 3.96
C CYS A 57 7.96 3.81 5.23
N CYS A 58 7.04 4.71 5.60
CA CYS A 58 7.11 5.30 6.93
C CYS A 58 6.51 4.29 7.92
N LYS A 59 7.26 4.00 8.99
CA LYS A 59 6.66 3.37 10.16
C LYS A 59 5.82 4.42 10.83
N ILE A 60 4.57 4.10 11.12
CA ILE A 60 3.74 4.98 11.92
C ILE A 60 4.46 5.21 13.26
N PRO A 61 4.66 6.47 13.69
CA PRO A 61 5.19 6.74 15.02
C PRO A 61 4.30 6.06 16.06
N LYS A 62 4.91 5.51 17.12
CA LYS A 62 4.20 4.76 18.18
C LYS A 62 3.00 5.54 18.72
N VAL A 63 3.03 6.86 18.64
CA VAL A 63 1.94 7.75 18.99
C VAL A 63 1.56 8.58 17.77
N VAL A 64 0.30 8.52 17.37
CA VAL A 64 -0.29 9.34 16.30
C VAL A 64 -1.29 10.28 16.92
N VAL A 65 -1.21 11.57 16.60
CA VAL A 65 -2.23 12.53 17.00
C VAL A 65 -3.23 12.64 15.87
N ASN A 66 -4.52 12.41 16.15
CA ASN A 66 -5.56 12.68 15.18
C ASN A 66 -5.68 14.21 15.01
N PRO A 67 -5.47 14.75 13.80
CA PRO A 67 -5.40 16.19 13.58
C PRO A 67 -6.75 16.91 13.80
N VAL A 68 -7.86 16.20 13.73
CA VAL A 68 -9.22 16.76 13.89
C VAL A 68 -9.63 16.80 15.36
N THR A 69 -9.23 15.79 16.14
CA THR A 69 -9.70 15.62 17.54
C THR A 69 -8.63 15.89 18.60
N GLY A 70 -7.36 16.05 18.20
CA GLY A 70 -6.22 16.22 19.11
C GLY A 70 -5.87 14.97 19.93
N LYS A 71 -6.63 13.88 19.79
CA LYS A 71 -6.44 12.65 20.57
C LYS A 71 -5.18 11.90 20.12
N LYS A 72 -4.36 11.49 21.10
CA LYS A 72 -3.19 10.62 20.91
C LYS A 72 -3.62 9.16 20.86
N TYR A 73 -3.23 8.45 19.81
CA TYR A 73 -3.45 7.03 19.61
C TYR A 73 -2.12 6.30 19.64
N THR A 74 -2.02 5.20 20.38
CA THR A 74 -0.85 4.34 20.29
C THR A 74 -0.95 3.46 19.05
N ALA A 75 -0.26 3.82 17.98
CA ALA A 75 -0.13 2.94 16.83
C ALA A 75 0.90 1.85 17.11
N ASN A 76 0.61 0.62 16.70
CA ASN A 76 1.62 -0.44 16.74
C ASN A 76 2.81 -0.03 15.84
N LEU A 77 4.02 0.08 16.41
CA LEU A 77 5.33 0.38 15.78
C LEU A 77 5.69 -0.44 14.53
N ARG A 78 4.83 -1.40 14.18
CA ARG A 78 5.02 -2.40 13.13
C ARG A 78 4.03 -2.23 11.98
N THR A 79 3.29 -1.12 11.89
CA THR A 79 2.43 -0.81 10.73
C THR A 79 3.21 0.04 9.75
N TYR A 80 3.38 -0.48 8.52
CA TYR A 80 3.98 0.26 7.43
C TYR A 80 2.89 0.99 6.65
N LEU A 81 3.14 2.27 6.37
CA LEU A 81 2.39 3.04 5.40
C LEU A 81 3.14 3.07 4.07
N ILE A 82 2.40 3.04 2.98
CA ILE A 82 2.92 2.98 1.61
C ILE A 82 2.18 4.01 0.76
N ASN A 83 2.93 4.84 0.04
CA ASN A 83 2.35 5.82 -0.86
C ASN A 83 1.88 5.18 -2.19
N VAL A 84 1.07 5.93 -2.95
CA VAL A 84 0.49 5.49 -4.24
C VAL A 84 1.55 4.96 -5.21
N LYS A 85 2.71 5.66 -5.32
CA LYS A 85 3.80 5.25 -6.21
C LYS A 85 4.32 3.84 -5.90
N ARG A 86 4.36 3.46 -4.61
CA ARG A 86 4.87 2.16 -4.17
C ARG A 86 3.81 1.06 -4.16
N ILE A 87 2.53 1.42 -4.13
CA ILE A 87 1.45 0.45 -4.40
C ILE A 87 1.57 -0.10 -5.82
N LYS A 88 1.91 0.74 -6.81
CA LYS A 88 2.21 0.28 -8.17
C LYS A 88 3.36 -0.74 -8.19
N ARG A 89 4.42 -0.52 -7.42
CA ARG A 89 5.53 -1.48 -7.27
C ARG A 89 5.08 -2.80 -6.63
N ILE A 90 4.24 -2.75 -5.60
CA ILE A 90 3.65 -3.98 -5.02
C ILE A 90 2.90 -4.78 -6.09
N LEU A 91 2.09 -4.10 -6.91
CA LEU A 91 1.35 -4.74 -8.00
C LEU A 91 2.27 -5.32 -9.08
N MET A 92 3.45 -4.75 -9.30
CA MET A 92 4.44 -5.33 -10.21
C MET A 92 5.07 -6.62 -9.65
N TYR A 93 5.35 -6.67 -8.35
CA TYR A 93 6.06 -7.81 -7.72
C TYR A 93 5.13 -8.89 -7.14
N SER A 94 3.85 -8.58 -6.92
CA SER A 94 2.90 -9.52 -6.32
C SER A 94 2.48 -10.60 -7.30
N ASP A 95 2.47 -11.84 -6.84
CA ASP A 95 2.00 -13.03 -7.54
C ASP A 95 0.47 -13.14 -7.61
N LYS A 96 -0.28 -12.23 -6.97
CA LYS A 96 -1.72 -12.36 -6.81
C LYS A 96 -2.50 -12.08 -8.10
N PRO A 97 -3.69 -12.70 -8.29
CA PRO A 97 -4.50 -12.53 -9.50
C PRO A 97 -4.79 -11.06 -9.84
N LYS A 98 -5.22 -10.26 -8.86
CA LYS A 98 -5.44 -8.81 -9.03
C LYS A 98 -4.19 -8.04 -9.46
N ALA A 99 -3.02 -8.45 -8.98
CA ALA A 99 -1.76 -7.85 -9.40
C ALA A 99 -1.40 -8.22 -10.85
N LYS A 100 -1.78 -9.43 -11.30
CA LYS A 100 -1.64 -9.85 -12.70
C LYS A 100 -2.54 -9.02 -13.63
N GLU A 101 -3.78 -8.76 -13.22
CA GLU A 101 -4.70 -7.87 -13.95
C GLU A 101 -4.10 -6.47 -14.13
N TYR A 102 -3.49 -5.92 -13.07
CA TYR A 102 -2.80 -4.63 -13.14
C TYR A 102 -1.66 -4.64 -14.16
N ARG A 103 -0.81 -5.67 -14.11
CA ARG A 103 0.31 -5.78 -15.07
C ARG A 103 -0.20 -5.87 -16.51
N GLN A 104 -1.26 -6.63 -16.76
CA GLN A 104 -1.84 -6.76 -18.09
C GLN A 104 -2.44 -5.44 -18.59
N ALA A 105 -3.14 -4.70 -17.72
CA ALA A 105 -3.70 -3.39 -18.07
C ALA A 105 -2.59 -2.39 -18.43
N VAL A 106 -1.55 -2.28 -17.61
CA VAL A 106 -0.46 -1.32 -17.83
C VAL A 106 0.40 -1.69 -19.05
N THR A 107 0.60 -2.99 -19.34
CA THR A 107 1.34 -3.39 -20.55
C THR A 107 0.54 -3.16 -21.84
N LYS A 108 -0.80 -3.24 -21.80
CA LYS A 108 -1.64 -2.88 -22.95
C LYS A 108 -1.56 -1.39 -23.28
N ASP A 109 -1.63 -0.53 -22.27
CA ASP A 109 -1.50 0.93 -22.42
C ASP A 109 -0.12 1.38 -22.95
N LEU A 110 0.91 0.53 -22.85
CA LEU A 110 2.27 0.80 -23.37
C LEU A 110 2.46 0.37 -24.83
N ALA A 111 1.52 -0.42 -25.36
CA ALA A 111 1.58 -0.99 -26.70
C ALA A 111 0.67 -0.26 -27.71
N GLU A 112 -0.14 0.70 -27.24
CA GLU A 112 -0.91 1.68 -28.03
C GLU A 112 -0.19 3.03 -28.06
#